data_AF-A0A4R3E1I4-F1
#
_entry.id   AF-A0A4R3E1I4-F1
#
_cell.length_a   1.000
_cell.length_b   1.000
_cell.length_c   1.000
_cell.angle_alpha   90.00
_cell.angle_beta   90.00
_cell.angle_gamma   90.00
#
_symmetry.space_group_name_H-M   'P 1'
#
loop_
_entity.id
_entity.type
_entity.pdbx_description
1 polymer ?
#
loop_
_entity_poly.entity_id
_entity_poly.type
_entity_poly.pdbx_seq_one_letter_code
_entity_poly.pdbx_strand_id
1 'polypeptide(L)'
;MAPKRMAYERANLSLTLEQLTGHRVGDPKDAPTGMIRTIYEAYKKPLDQLSDWDIRLLVSQYQGYPYVLDLVWPKLEADPLFDGGLYPGDVLVSLVRAEDDMWAERPDYRARLQALCD
;
A
#
# COMPACT_ATOMS: atom_id res chain seq x y z
N MET A 1 -7.69 -2.59 31.18
CA MET A 1 -7.30 -3.88 30.57
C MET A 1 -7.17 -3.61 29.07
N ALA A 2 -5.94 -3.40 28.58
CA ALA A 2 -5.74 -3.13 27.15
C ALA A 2 -6.11 -4.38 26.35
N PRO A 3 -6.81 -4.27 25.21
CA PRO A 3 -7.08 -5.44 24.41
C PRO A 3 -5.75 -6.06 23.98
N LYS A 4 -5.66 -7.37 24.20
CA LYS A 4 -4.64 -8.30 23.71
C LYS A 4 -4.21 -7.89 22.30
N ARG A 5 -2.89 -7.80 22.07
CA ARG A 5 -2.24 -7.68 20.76
C ARG A 5 -3.07 -8.41 19.69
N MET A 6 -3.85 -7.69 18.90
CA MET A 6 -4.28 -8.19 17.61
C MET A 6 -3.01 -8.18 16.77
N ALA A 7 -2.38 -9.34 16.61
CA ALA A 7 -1.45 -9.52 15.52
C ALA A 7 -2.26 -9.17 14.28
N TYR A 8 -2.02 -8.01 13.67
CA TYR A 8 -2.78 -7.59 12.52
C TYR A 8 -2.57 -8.67 11.45
N GLU A 9 -3.64 -9.41 11.17
CA GLU A 9 -3.59 -10.50 10.22
C GLU A 9 -3.13 -9.96 8.87
N ARG A 10 -2.24 -10.70 8.20
CA ARG A 10 -1.75 -10.29 6.88
C ARG A 10 -2.92 -10.21 5.90
N ALA A 11 -2.88 -9.24 5.01
CA ALA A 11 -3.86 -9.09 3.96
C ALA A 11 -3.97 -10.38 3.13
N ASN A 12 -5.20 -10.83 2.88
CA ASN A 12 -5.44 -11.81 1.82
C ASN A 12 -5.31 -11.08 0.47
N LEU A 13 -4.21 -11.30 -0.23
CA LEU A 13 -3.88 -10.58 -1.47
C LEU A 13 -4.82 -10.87 -2.63
N SER A 14 -5.65 -11.92 -2.54
CA SER A 14 -6.70 -12.22 -3.54
C SER A 14 -7.94 -11.33 -3.41
N LEU A 15 -8.05 -10.56 -2.32
CA LEU A 15 -9.14 -9.61 -2.08
C LEU A 15 -8.79 -8.21 -2.59
N THR A 16 -9.82 -7.41 -2.84
CA THR A 16 -9.69 -5.99 -3.20
C THR A 16 -9.55 -5.11 -1.95
N LEU A 17 -9.07 -3.87 -2.13
CA LEU A 17 -9.05 -2.90 -1.02
C LEU A 17 -10.46 -2.58 -0.52
N GLU A 18 -11.49 -2.55 -1.37
CA GLU A 18 -12.88 -2.37 -0.90
C GLU A 18 -13.33 -3.51 0.01
N GLN A 19 -12.91 -4.75 -0.29
CA GLN A 19 -13.25 -5.92 0.54
C GLN A 19 -12.47 -5.92 1.86
N LEU A 20 -11.19 -5.56 1.83
CA LEU A 20 -10.34 -5.54 3.02
C LEU A 20 -10.68 -4.39 3.97
N THR A 21 -10.93 -3.20 3.43
CA THR A 21 -11.22 -1.99 4.23
C THR A 21 -12.70 -1.84 4.58
N GLY A 22 -13.59 -2.50 3.84
CA GLY A 22 -15.04 -2.25 3.89
C GLY A 22 -15.46 -0.89 3.30
N HIS A 23 -14.52 -0.10 2.80
CA HIS A 23 -14.77 1.22 2.22
C HIS A 23 -14.96 1.11 0.70
N ARG A 24 -16.16 1.43 0.22
CA ARG A 24 -16.47 1.51 -1.21
C ARG A 24 -16.10 2.88 -1.76
N VAL A 25 -15.26 2.88 -2.80
CA VAL A 25 -14.93 4.10 -3.54
C VAL A 25 -15.92 4.33 -4.68
N GLY A 26 -15.91 5.54 -5.24
CA GLY A 26 -16.81 5.92 -6.35
C GLY A 26 -16.59 5.12 -7.63
N ASP A 27 -17.41 5.39 -8.65
CA ASP A 27 -17.22 4.85 -10.00
C ASP A 27 -16.03 5.56 -10.67
N PRO A 28 -15.03 4.83 -11.21
CA PRO A 28 -13.93 5.43 -11.99
C PRO A 28 -14.36 6.39 -13.11
N LYS A 29 -15.54 6.17 -13.70
CA LYS A 29 -16.09 7.03 -14.77
C LYS A 29 -16.42 8.44 -14.27
N ASP A 30 -16.77 8.55 -12.99
CA ASP A 30 -17.18 9.80 -12.35
C ASP A 30 -16.02 10.49 -11.60
N ALA A 31 -14.80 9.93 -11.69
CA ALA A 31 -13.65 10.44 -10.97
C ALA A 31 -13.26 11.86 -11.45
N PRO A 32 -13.01 12.81 -10.52
CA PRO A 32 -12.74 14.22 -10.86
C PRO A 32 -11.40 14.45 -11.54
N THR A 33 -10.45 13.51 -11.40
CA THR A 33 -9.12 13.59 -12.02
C THR A 33 -8.69 12.19 -12.49
N GLY A 34 -7.70 12.14 -13.39
CA GLY A 34 -7.09 10.87 -13.80
C GLY A 34 -6.45 10.10 -12.63
N MET A 35 -5.86 10.81 -11.67
CA MET A 35 -5.30 10.20 -10.47
C MET A 35 -6.36 9.52 -9.61
N ILE A 36 -7.48 10.20 -9.34
CA ILE A 36 -8.58 9.61 -8.57
C ILE A 36 -9.21 8.43 -9.32
N ARG A 37 -9.31 8.52 -10.66
CA ARG A 37 -9.78 7.41 -11.49
C ARG A 37 -8.95 6.15 -11.27
N THR A 38 -7.63 6.28 -11.34
CA THR A 38 -6.72 5.16 -11.11
C THR A 38 -6.83 4.60 -9.70
N ILE A 39 -6.92 5.45 -8.68
CA ILE A 39 -7.13 4.99 -7.30
C ILE A 39 -8.43 4.19 -7.20
N TYR A 40 -9.51 4.66 -7.83
CA TYR A 40 -10.79 3.94 -7.82
C TYR A 40 -10.71 2.59 -8.54
N GLU A 41 -10.00 2.52 -9.66
CA GLU A 41 -9.74 1.27 -10.38
C GLU A 41 -8.90 0.31 -9.54
N ALA A 42 -7.83 0.79 -8.89
CA ALA A 42 -6.97 0.00 -8.03
C ALA A 42 -7.73 -0.57 -6.82
N TYR A 43 -8.62 0.20 -6.19
CA TYR A 43 -9.43 -0.28 -5.07
C TYR A 43 -10.35 -1.46 -5.40
N LYS A 44 -10.68 -1.61 -6.69
CA LYS A 44 -11.59 -2.63 -7.21
C LYS A 44 -10.87 -3.85 -7.81
N LYS A 45 -9.53 -3.85 -7.84
CA LYS A 45 -8.71 -4.99 -8.23
C LYS A 45 -8.27 -5.79 -6.99
N PRO A 46 -8.13 -7.12 -7.08
CA PRO A 46 -7.36 -7.89 -6.13
C PRO A 46 -5.96 -7.30 -5.94
N LEU A 47 -5.43 -7.30 -4.72
CA LEU A 47 -4.11 -6.75 -4.42
C LEU A 47 -3.01 -7.42 -5.26
N ASP A 48 -3.09 -8.74 -5.44
CA ASP A 48 -2.15 -9.51 -6.27
C ASP A 48 -2.23 -9.22 -7.78
N GLN A 49 -3.22 -8.44 -8.22
CA GLN A 49 -3.39 -8.00 -9.61
C GLN A 49 -3.05 -6.52 -9.82
N LEU A 50 -2.61 -5.82 -8.77
CA LEU A 50 -2.15 -4.45 -8.89
C LEU A 50 -0.81 -4.41 -9.64
N SER A 51 -0.71 -3.48 -10.59
CA SER A 51 0.56 -3.18 -11.24
C SER A 51 1.49 -2.42 -10.30
N ASP A 52 2.79 -2.42 -10.59
CA ASP A 52 3.76 -1.61 -9.81
C ASP A 52 3.40 -0.11 -9.86
N TRP A 53 2.80 0.34 -10.96
CA TRP A 53 2.27 1.69 -11.09
C TRP A 53 1.05 1.97 -10.19
N ASP A 54 0.12 1.01 -10.08
CA ASP A 54 -1.01 1.12 -9.15
C ASP A 54 -0.50 1.18 -7.71
N ILE A 55 0.42 0.26 -7.35
CA ILE A 55 1.05 0.17 -6.03
C ILE A 55 1.70 1.50 -5.65
N ARG A 56 2.55 2.04 -6.51
CA ARG A 56 3.25 3.30 -6.29
C ARG A 56 2.29 4.48 -6.15
N LEU A 57 1.15 4.47 -6.85
CA LEU A 57 0.12 5.51 -6.68
C LEU A 57 -0.54 5.41 -5.31
N LEU A 58 -0.94 4.21 -4.89
CA LEU A 58 -1.59 3.99 -3.60
C LEU A 58 -0.67 4.41 -2.45
N VAL A 59 0.60 4.00 -2.50
CA VAL A 59 1.60 4.34 -1.48
C VAL A 59 1.82 5.86 -1.41
N SER A 60 2.09 6.51 -2.54
CA SER A 60 2.38 7.96 -2.58
C SER A 60 1.17 8.85 -2.26
N GLN A 61 -0.05 8.32 -2.32
CA GLN A 61 -1.29 9.02 -1.97
C GLN A 61 -1.89 8.57 -0.63
N TYR A 62 -1.14 7.80 0.16
CA TYR A 62 -1.54 7.29 1.48
C TYR A 62 -2.87 6.53 1.45
N GLN A 63 -3.07 5.70 0.43
CA GLN A 63 -4.30 4.93 0.22
C GLN A 63 -4.09 3.44 0.47
N GLY A 64 -5.15 2.75 0.91
CA GLY A 64 -5.16 1.29 1.07
C GLY A 64 -4.31 0.76 2.23
N TYR A 65 -3.80 1.63 3.10
CA TYR A 65 -3.12 1.22 4.33
C TYR A 65 -4.11 0.56 5.31
N PRO A 66 -3.65 -0.42 6.10
CA PRO A 66 -2.30 -1.00 6.09
C PRO A 66 -2.08 -2.07 5.00
N TYR A 67 -3.14 -2.52 4.33
CA TYR A 67 -3.11 -3.71 3.45
C TYR A 67 -2.15 -3.59 2.27
N VAL A 68 -1.99 -2.38 1.71
CA VAL A 68 -1.02 -2.14 0.63
C VAL A 68 0.42 -2.47 1.05
N LEU A 69 0.74 -2.34 2.35
CA LEU A 69 2.08 -2.69 2.84
C LEU A 69 2.36 -4.19 2.75
N ASP A 70 1.36 -5.05 2.99
CA ASP A 70 1.54 -6.50 2.91
C ASP A 70 1.80 -6.96 1.46
N LEU A 71 1.32 -6.20 0.46
CA LEU A 71 1.60 -6.41 -0.96
C LEU A 71 2.99 -5.88 -1.37
N VAL A 72 3.36 -4.70 -0.86
CA VAL A 72 4.61 -4.02 -1.21
C VAL A 72 5.83 -4.71 -0.60
N TRP A 73 5.71 -5.23 0.62
CA TRP A 73 6.86 -5.67 1.39
C TRP A 73 7.68 -6.78 0.70
N PRO A 74 7.06 -7.85 0.16
CA PRO A 74 7.81 -8.89 -0.56
C PRO A 74 8.54 -8.35 -1.79
N LYS A 75 8.02 -7.30 -2.45
CA LYS A 75 8.66 -6.66 -3.60
C LYS A 75 9.91 -5.87 -3.18
N LEU A 76 9.81 -5.10 -2.09
CA LEU A 76 10.96 -4.36 -1.54
C LEU A 76 12.06 -5.28 -1.03
N GLU A 77 11.71 -6.40 -0.40
CA GLU A 77 12.71 -7.37 0.07
C GLU A 77 13.45 -8.04 -1.09
N ALA A 78 12.78 -8.22 -2.23
CA ALA A 78 13.40 -8.78 -3.43
C ALA A 78 14.26 -7.73 -4.18
N ASP A 79 13.77 -6.50 -4.31
CA ASP A 79 14.47 -5.39 -4.96
C ASP A 79 14.04 -4.05 -4.33
N PRO A 80 14.87 -3.44 -3.46
CA PRO A 80 14.57 -2.13 -2.87
C PRO A 80 14.42 -0.99 -3.89
N LEU A 81 14.93 -1.16 -5.10
CA LEU A 81 14.89 -0.17 -6.18
C LEU A 81 13.87 -0.53 -7.27
N PHE A 82 12.92 -1.43 -7.00
CA PHE A 82 11.87 -1.75 -7.97
C PHE A 82 11.15 -0.46 -8.44
N ASP A 83 10.87 -0.39 -9.73
CA ASP A 83 10.36 0.81 -10.38
C ASP A 83 8.82 0.77 -10.44
N GLY A 84 8.18 1.67 -9.67
CA GLY A 84 6.74 1.91 -9.68
C GLY A 84 6.25 2.80 -10.83
N GLY A 85 7.10 3.03 -11.84
CA GLY A 85 6.79 3.74 -13.07
C GLY A 85 7.12 5.23 -13.04
N LEU A 86 7.82 5.74 -12.03
CA LEU A 86 8.33 7.11 -12.00
C LEU A 86 9.87 7.16 -12.04
N TYR A 87 10.52 6.40 -11.16
CA TYR A 87 11.97 6.16 -11.15
C TYR A 87 12.32 4.95 -10.27
N PRO A 88 13.48 4.30 -10.45
CA PRO A 88 13.91 3.20 -9.59
C PRO A 88 13.92 3.57 -8.10
N GLY A 89 13.18 2.82 -7.28
CA GLY A 89 13.05 3.06 -5.84
C GLY A 89 12.02 4.13 -5.45
N ASP A 90 11.17 4.58 -6.37
CA ASP A 90 10.08 5.55 -6.09
C ASP A 90 9.11 5.10 -4.99
N VAL A 91 8.81 3.80 -4.89
CA VAL A 91 8.00 3.24 -3.81
C VAL A 91 8.73 3.31 -2.48
N LEU A 92 10.03 2.96 -2.45
CA LEU A 92 10.85 3.04 -1.24
C LEU A 92 10.91 4.49 -0.72
N VAL A 93 11.18 5.45 -1.61
CA VAL A 93 11.22 6.88 -1.26
C VAL A 93 9.88 7.35 -0.68
N SER A 94 8.76 6.88 -1.24
CA SER A 94 7.42 7.22 -0.74
C SER A 94 7.18 6.67 0.66
N LEU A 95 7.63 5.44 0.95
CA LEU A 95 7.52 4.84 2.28
C LEU A 95 8.40 5.51 3.32
N VAL A 96 9.65 5.85 2.98
CA VAL A 96 10.55 6.59 3.88
C VAL A 96 9.96 7.93 4.31
N ARG A 97 9.15 8.56 3.44
CA ARG A 97 8.48 9.83 3.70
C ARG A 97 7.11 9.69 4.37
N ALA A 98 6.59 8.48 4.55
CA ALA A 98 5.28 8.27 5.11
C ALA A 98 5.24 8.60 6.62
N GLU A 99 4.16 9.24 7.04
CA GLU A 99 3.93 9.60 8.44
C GLU A 99 3.87 8.37 9.35
N ASP A 100 4.26 8.53 10.61
CA ASP A 100 4.35 7.44 11.59
C ASP A 100 3.02 6.67 11.76
N ASP A 101 1.88 7.36 11.63
CA ASP A 101 0.54 6.76 11.73
C ASP A 101 0.27 5.70 10.65
N MET A 102 0.90 5.81 9.48
CA MET A 102 0.78 4.82 8.40
C MET A 102 1.38 3.45 8.78
N TRP A 103 2.19 3.41 9.83
CA TRP A 103 2.87 2.23 10.32
C TRP A 103 2.24 1.64 11.57
N ALA A 104 1.23 2.29 12.16
CA ALA A 104 0.65 1.90 13.45
C ALA A 104 0.15 0.44 13.47
N GLU A 105 -0.39 -0.03 12.35
CA GLU A 105 -0.87 -1.40 12.18
C GLU A 105 0.17 -2.36 11.59
N ARG A 106 1.34 -1.87 11.20
CA ARG A 106 2.46 -2.65 10.64
C ARG A 106 3.82 -2.17 11.18
N PRO A 107 4.00 -2.14 12.52
CA PRO A 107 5.24 -1.63 13.11
C PRO A 107 6.47 -2.47 12.75
N ASP A 108 6.27 -3.74 12.41
CA ASP A 108 7.32 -4.63 11.93
C ASP A 108 7.87 -4.22 10.56
N TYR A 109 7.02 -3.75 9.64
CA TYR A 109 7.47 -3.21 8.36
C TYR A 109 8.22 -1.90 8.53
N ARG A 110 7.83 -1.04 9.48
CA ARG A 110 8.62 0.16 9.80
C ARG A 110 10.01 -0.17 10.30
N ALA A 111 10.13 -1.17 11.19
CA ALA A 111 11.44 -1.60 11.70
C ALA A 111 12.32 -2.17 10.58
N ARG A 112 11.75 -2.96 9.66
CA ARG A 112 12.48 -3.49 8.51
C ARG A 112 12.85 -2.39 7.50
N LEU A 113 12.03 -1.36 7.33
CA LEU A 113 12.35 -0.21 6.48
C LEU A 113 13.61 0.49 6.97
N GLN A 114 13.72 0.71 8.28
CA GLN A 114 14.92 1.31 8.87
C GLN A 114 16.18 0.49 8.52
N ALA A 115 16.11 -0.84 8.63
CA ALA A 115 17.22 -1.72 8.28
C ALA A 115 17.60 -1.74 6.79
N LEU A 116 16.71 -1.29 5.89
CA LEU A 116 17.03 -1.12 4.46
C LEU A 116 17.74 0.22 4.17
N CYS A 117 17.65 1.18 5.08
CA CYS A 117 18.24 2.52 4.94
C CYS A 117 19.51 2.72 5.76
N ASP A 118 19.83 1.80 6.67
CA ASP A 118 21.07 1.75 7.45
C ASP A 118 22.20 1.05 6.67
#